data_AF-A0AAD9F7U4-F1
#
_entry.id   AF-A0AAD9F7U4-F1
#
_cell.length_a   1.000
_cell.length_b   1.000
_cell.length_c   1.000
_cell.angle_alpha   90.00
_cell.angle_beta   90.00
_cell.angle_gamma   90.00
#
_symmetry.space_group_name_H-M   'P 1'
#
loop_
_entity.id
_entity.type
_entity.pdbx_description
1 polymer ?
#
loop_
_entity_poly.entity_id
_entity_poly.type
_entity_poly.pdbx_seq_one_letter_code
_entity_poly.pdbx_strand_id
1 'polypeptide(L)'
;MIRLIHTGVYLLQDQNQQVRMKAASFTSMLHHARTAVSQRSVYLMQVNQALPLLLDLLLEECWDTPGTLEVLLCHLPQSNLRSVLKEASEAGSSTLYEQDEANVFAEPSVMSAHVLPYLLQMVERSSESSAVAQSLSAWAEGGAAQLVDSLAVCKEIQPAETLTRSWLALLTDPRFHCALSGLLTRAAFLLRLVKTCEDLRHLCDPAALHMSLQEVCSVLSVNGVHFPSAVTAAVAGEQPI
;
A
#
# COMPACT_ATOMS: atom_id res chain seq x y z
N MET A 1 18.65 -10.92 -6.34
CA MET A 1 17.97 -9.77 -6.96
C MET A 1 16.97 -9.10 -6.00
N ILE A 2 15.95 -9.81 -5.50
CA ILE A 2 14.92 -9.30 -4.56
C ILE A 2 15.47 -8.44 -3.42
N ARG A 3 16.48 -8.94 -2.67
CA ARG A 3 17.08 -8.19 -1.54
C ARG A 3 17.64 -6.82 -1.95
N LEU A 4 18.21 -6.72 -3.15
CA LEU A 4 18.76 -5.45 -3.66
C LEU A 4 17.62 -4.48 -3.99
N ILE A 5 16.56 -4.95 -4.64
CA ILE A 5 15.39 -4.13 -4.97
C ILE A 5 14.70 -3.64 -3.69
N HIS A 6 14.43 -4.56 -2.75
CA HIS A 6 13.87 -4.23 -1.43
C HIS A 6 14.70 -3.16 -0.71
N THR A 7 16.03 -3.29 -0.73
CA THR A 7 16.92 -2.27 -0.14
C THR A 7 16.82 -0.94 -0.87
N GLY A 8 16.76 -0.95 -2.20
CA GLY A 8 16.57 0.26 -3.01
C GLY A 8 15.26 0.98 -2.68
N VAL A 9 14.15 0.24 -2.59
CA VAL A 9 12.84 0.79 -2.20
C VAL A 9 12.90 1.37 -0.78
N TYR A 10 13.51 0.66 0.17
CA TYR A 10 13.69 1.15 1.53
C TYR A 10 14.50 2.46 1.59
N LEU A 11 15.60 2.56 0.83
CA LEU A 11 16.44 3.75 0.80
C LEU A 11 15.77 4.95 0.10
N LEU A 12 14.82 4.72 -0.81
CA LEU A 12 14.00 5.80 -1.39
C LEU A 12 13.01 6.39 -0.36
N GLN A 13 12.67 5.64 0.68
CA GLN A 13 11.82 6.09 1.79
C GLN A 13 12.62 6.83 2.89
N ASP A 14 13.95 6.90 2.78
CA ASP A 14 14.81 7.54 3.78
C ASP A 14 14.56 9.05 3.87
N GLN A 15 14.61 9.61 5.08
CA GLN A 15 14.42 11.04 5.32
C GLN A 15 15.61 11.87 4.80
N ASN A 16 16.80 11.28 4.69
CA ASN A 16 17.99 11.92 4.15
C ASN A 16 17.96 11.97 2.61
N GLN A 17 17.89 13.19 2.06
CA GLN A 17 17.89 13.42 0.61
C GLN A 17 19.09 12.81 -0.11
N GLN A 18 20.29 12.81 0.49
CA GLN A 18 21.48 12.24 -0.13
C GLN A 18 21.38 10.72 -0.25
N VAL A 19 20.73 10.06 0.72
CA VAL A 19 20.45 8.62 0.65
C VAL A 19 19.49 8.33 -0.50
N ARG A 20 18.41 9.11 -0.62
CA ARG A 20 17.45 9.00 -1.73
C ARG A 20 18.09 9.22 -3.09
N MET A 21 18.95 10.23 -3.23
CA MET A 21 19.67 10.52 -4.48
C MET A 21 20.60 9.38 -4.88
N LYS A 22 21.28 8.75 -3.91
CA LYS A 22 22.11 7.55 -4.16
C LYS A 22 21.26 6.35 -4.57
N ALA A 23 20.11 6.14 -3.94
CA ALA A 23 19.18 5.07 -4.32
C ALA A 23 18.59 5.28 -5.74
N ALA A 24 18.26 6.53 -6.10
CA ALA A 24 17.82 6.88 -7.44
C ALA A 24 18.92 6.69 -8.49
N SER A 25 20.17 7.07 -8.16
CA SER A 25 21.33 6.82 -9.02
C SER A 25 21.58 5.32 -9.22
N PHE A 26 21.48 4.52 -8.15
CA PHE A 26 21.53 3.06 -8.24
C PHE A 26 20.46 2.51 -9.19
N THR A 27 19.22 2.98 -9.05
CA THR A 27 18.10 2.56 -9.90
C THR A 27 18.36 2.91 -11.37
N SER A 28 18.88 4.11 -11.64
CA SER A 28 19.26 4.52 -13.01
C SER A 28 20.35 3.62 -13.58
N MET A 29 21.41 3.32 -12.82
CA MET A 29 22.47 2.40 -13.26
C MET A 29 21.92 0.99 -13.55
N LEU A 30 21.01 0.50 -12.71
CA LEU A 30 20.39 -0.81 -12.87
C LEU A 30 19.53 -0.87 -14.13
N HIS A 31 18.74 0.17 -14.39
CA HIS A 31 17.94 0.29 -15.60
C HIS A 31 18.80 0.40 -16.87
N HIS A 32 19.87 1.19 -16.84
CA HIS A 32 20.82 1.30 -17.95
C HIS A 32 21.56 -0.01 -18.25
N ALA A 33 21.99 -0.73 -17.21
CA ALA A 33 22.64 -2.03 -17.37
C ALA A 33 21.74 -3.05 -18.09
N ARG A 34 20.41 -2.97 -17.89
CA ARG A 34 19.44 -3.84 -18.57
C ARG A 34 19.16 -3.45 -20.01
N THR A 35 19.08 -2.16 -20.32
CA THR A 35 18.63 -1.68 -21.64
C THR A 35 19.70 -1.76 -22.74
N ALA A 36 20.93 -2.17 -22.43
CA ALA A 36 22.03 -2.36 -23.39
C ALA A 36 22.29 -1.17 -24.35
N VAL A 37 21.81 0.03 -24.02
CA VAL A 37 22.04 1.24 -24.83
C VAL A 37 23.45 1.75 -24.52
N SER A 38 24.33 1.69 -25.52
CA SER A 38 25.76 2.05 -25.44
C SER A 38 26.05 3.54 -25.24
N GLN A 39 25.15 4.33 -24.64
CA GLN A 39 25.36 5.76 -24.44
C GLN A 39 26.01 6.03 -23.08
N ARG A 40 27.22 6.59 -23.16
CA ARG A 40 28.18 6.92 -22.09
C ARG A 40 27.70 7.90 -20.99
N SER A 41 26.42 8.27 -20.99
CA SER A 41 25.87 9.27 -20.08
C SER A 41 24.71 8.66 -19.30
N VAL A 42 24.98 8.20 -18.07
CA VAL A 42 23.93 7.84 -17.11
C VAL A 42 23.17 9.12 -16.79
N TYR A 43 21.95 9.26 -17.31
CA TYR A 43 21.11 10.38 -16.92
C TYR A 43 20.67 10.11 -15.47
N LEU A 44 20.99 11.02 -14.56
CA LEU A 44 20.55 10.92 -13.17
C LEU A 44 19.03 11.03 -13.17
N MET A 45 18.39 9.90 -12.93
CA MET A 45 16.94 9.82 -12.86
C MET A 45 16.43 10.67 -11.71
N GLN A 46 15.32 11.37 -11.95
CA GLN A 46 14.62 12.05 -10.86
C GLN A 46 14.15 11.01 -9.84
N VAL A 47 14.26 11.33 -8.55
CA VAL A 47 13.94 10.40 -7.45
C VAL A 47 12.52 9.85 -7.58
N ASN A 48 11.57 10.68 -8.04
CA ASN A 48 10.17 10.34 -8.26
C ASN A 48 9.94 9.19 -9.28
N GLN A 49 10.90 8.89 -10.16
CA GLN A 49 10.81 7.78 -11.12
C GLN A 49 11.50 6.51 -10.63
N ALA A 50 12.31 6.60 -9.58
CA ALA A 50 13.09 5.46 -9.09
C ALA A 50 12.21 4.37 -8.47
N LEU A 51 11.16 4.75 -7.74
CA LEU A 51 10.29 3.76 -7.09
C LEU A 51 9.50 2.91 -8.10
N PRO A 52 8.75 3.48 -9.07
CA PRO A 52 8.07 2.68 -10.09
C PRO A 52 9.01 1.71 -10.81
N LEU A 53 10.19 2.17 -11.24
CA LEU A 53 11.14 1.33 -11.95
C LEU A 53 11.70 0.17 -11.13
N LEU A 54 11.88 0.35 -9.82
CA LEU A 54 12.28 -0.75 -8.94
C LEU A 54 11.14 -1.78 -8.76
N LEU A 55 9.89 -1.32 -8.68
CA LEU A 55 8.73 -2.19 -8.57
C LEU A 55 8.45 -2.94 -9.88
N ASP A 56 8.58 -2.27 -11.03
CA ASP A 56 8.51 -2.88 -12.36
C ASP A 56 9.55 -4.00 -12.48
N LEU A 57 10.81 -3.68 -12.13
CA LEU A 57 11.90 -4.65 -12.14
C LEU A 57 11.64 -5.85 -11.21
N LEU A 58 10.99 -5.63 -10.07
CA LEU A 58 10.63 -6.70 -9.14
C LEU A 58 9.66 -7.69 -9.79
N LEU A 59 8.63 -7.20 -10.47
CA LEU A 59 7.66 -8.07 -11.14
C LEU A 59 8.15 -8.64 -12.47
N GLU A 60 9.00 -7.93 -13.20
CA GLU A 60 9.57 -8.45 -14.44
C GLU A 60 10.51 -9.64 -14.17
N GLU A 61 11.37 -9.53 -13.16
CA GLU A 61 12.47 -10.48 -12.94
C GLU A 61 12.25 -11.46 -11.79
N CYS A 62 11.35 -11.16 -10.85
CA CYS A 62 11.25 -11.91 -9.59
C CYS A 62 9.81 -12.25 -9.17
N TRP A 63 8.79 -12.03 -10.01
CA TRP A 63 7.39 -12.21 -9.60
C TRP A 63 7.06 -13.61 -9.06
N ASP A 64 7.70 -14.67 -9.57
CA ASP A 64 7.47 -16.08 -9.17
C ASP A 64 8.42 -16.57 -8.09
N THR A 65 9.34 -15.72 -7.66
CA THR A 65 10.37 -16.09 -6.70
C THR A 65 9.83 -15.94 -5.26
N PRO A 66 10.09 -16.91 -4.36
CA PRO A 66 9.70 -16.81 -2.95
C PRO A 66 10.24 -15.52 -2.30
N GLY A 67 9.40 -14.80 -1.55
CA GLY A 67 9.77 -13.55 -0.89
C GLY A 67 9.31 -12.28 -1.62
N THR A 68 8.88 -12.37 -2.89
CA THR A 68 8.47 -11.18 -3.66
C THR A 68 7.18 -10.55 -3.12
N LEU A 69 6.19 -11.38 -2.76
CA LEU A 69 4.95 -10.90 -2.14
C LEU A 69 5.26 -10.20 -0.80
N GLU A 70 6.13 -10.79 0.01
CA GLU A 70 6.53 -10.27 1.31
C GLU A 70 7.25 -8.93 1.18
N VAL A 71 8.07 -8.73 0.14
CA VAL A 71 8.71 -7.46 -0.16
C VAL A 71 7.70 -6.38 -0.53
N LEU A 72 6.66 -6.68 -1.32
CA LEU A 72 5.62 -5.69 -1.60
C LEU A 72 4.83 -5.35 -0.33
N LEU A 73 4.44 -6.36 0.44
CA LEU A 73 3.62 -6.19 1.64
C LEU A 73 4.37 -5.49 2.78
N CYS A 74 5.69 -5.63 2.90
CA CYS A 74 6.46 -5.00 3.99
C CYS A 74 6.55 -3.48 3.85
N HIS A 75 6.38 -2.94 2.63
CA HIS A 75 6.33 -1.50 2.39
C HIS A 75 4.95 -0.89 2.64
N LEU A 76 3.93 -1.71 2.90
CA LEU A 76 2.62 -1.21 3.27
C LEU A 76 2.56 -0.84 4.77
N PRO A 77 1.92 0.28 5.12
CA PRO A 77 1.79 0.73 6.51
C PRO A 77 1.09 -0.31 7.39
N GLN A 78 1.39 -0.35 8.69
CA GLN A 78 0.67 -1.24 9.60
C GLN A 78 -0.79 -0.80 9.76
N SER A 79 -1.73 -1.75 9.76
CA SER A 79 -3.17 -1.50 9.76
C SER A 79 -3.82 -1.61 11.14
N ASN A 80 -3.14 -1.22 12.23
CA ASN A 80 -3.68 -1.38 13.60
C ASN A 80 -4.62 -0.22 14.01
N LEU A 81 -5.76 -0.15 13.34
CA LEU A 81 -6.72 0.95 13.52
C LEU A 81 -7.27 1.05 14.94
N ARG A 82 -7.52 -0.08 15.62
CA ARG A 82 -8.03 -0.10 17.00
C ARG A 82 -7.10 0.60 17.98
N SER A 83 -5.79 0.33 17.89
CA SER A 83 -4.80 0.98 18.75
C SER A 83 -4.79 2.49 18.53
N VAL A 84 -4.82 2.92 17.27
CA VAL A 84 -4.82 4.34 16.90
C VAL A 84 -6.07 5.05 17.41
N LEU A 85 -7.25 4.45 17.23
CA LEU A 85 -8.50 5.03 17.72
C LEU A 85 -8.53 5.17 19.24
N LYS A 86 -8.03 4.15 19.96
CA LYS A 86 -7.93 4.19 21.41
C LYS A 86 -7.00 5.32 21.87
N GLU A 87 -5.81 5.40 21.30
CA GLU A 87 -4.82 6.42 21.65
C GLU A 87 -5.27 7.84 21.25
N ALA A 88 -5.97 8.00 20.12
CA ALA A 88 -6.54 9.28 19.70
C ALA A 88 -7.63 9.80 20.65
N SER A 89 -8.31 8.90 21.38
CA SER A 89 -9.28 9.30 22.42
C SER A 89 -8.62 9.77 23.71
N GLU A 90 -7.37 9.36 23.96
CA GLU A 90 -6.61 9.61 25.19
C GLU A 90 -5.61 10.77 25.04
N ALA A 91 -5.11 11.02 23.82
CA ALA A 91 -4.10 12.03 23.54
C ALA A 91 -4.69 13.34 22.99
N GLY A 92 -4.36 14.46 23.64
CA GLY A 92 -4.57 15.79 23.06
C GLY A 92 -3.65 16.01 21.86
N SER A 93 -4.20 16.60 20.80
CA SER A 93 -3.54 16.92 19.51
C SER A 93 -2.08 17.36 19.70
N SER A 94 -1.14 16.55 19.19
CA SER A 94 0.28 16.89 19.17
C SER A 94 0.59 17.79 17.97
N THR A 95 1.23 18.93 18.24
CA THR A 95 1.73 19.87 17.25
C THR A 95 2.74 19.23 16.30
N LEU A 96 2.51 19.41 15.00
CA LEU A 96 3.43 19.11 13.91
C LEU A 96 3.95 20.43 13.35
N TYR A 97 5.25 20.70 13.47
CA TYR A 97 6.07 21.35 12.44
C TYR A 97 7.54 21.15 12.79
N GLU A 98 8.20 20.19 12.15
CA GLU A 98 9.57 20.43 11.70
C GLU A 98 9.52 20.36 10.18
N GLN A 99 9.91 21.46 9.56
CA GLN A 99 9.93 21.62 8.12
C GLN A 99 11.17 20.91 7.58
N ASP A 100 10.99 19.69 7.10
CA ASP A 100 11.94 19.02 6.24
C ASP A 100 11.32 18.81 4.85
N GLU A 101 12.17 18.75 3.83
CA GLU A 101 11.79 18.49 2.44
C GLU A 101 10.96 17.19 2.38
N ALA A 102 9.66 17.30 2.06
CA ALA A 102 8.72 16.19 2.18
C ALA A 102 9.12 15.02 1.27
N ASN A 103 9.57 13.91 1.85
CA ASN A 103 9.73 12.67 1.12
C ASN A 103 8.36 12.06 0.81
N VAL A 104 7.87 12.32 -0.40
CA VAL A 104 6.58 11.80 -0.90
C VAL A 104 6.51 10.27 -0.81
N PHE A 105 7.63 9.54 -0.94
CA PHE A 105 7.64 8.08 -0.82
C PHE A 105 7.65 7.56 0.62
N ALA A 106 8.02 8.40 1.58
CA ALA A 106 7.83 8.08 2.98
C ALA A 106 6.35 8.25 3.39
N GLU A 107 5.52 8.90 2.57
CA GLU A 107 4.10 9.07 2.85
C GLU A 107 3.35 7.72 2.72
N PRO A 108 2.73 7.23 3.80
CA PRO A 108 2.09 5.91 3.85
C PRO A 108 0.99 5.69 2.80
N SER A 109 0.19 6.72 2.52
CA SER A 109 -0.86 6.72 1.50
C SER A 109 -0.28 6.59 0.08
N VAL A 110 0.82 7.28 -0.20
CA VAL A 110 1.51 7.29 -1.48
C VAL A 110 2.17 5.95 -1.74
N MET A 111 2.88 5.39 -0.75
CA MET A 111 3.47 4.06 -0.87
C MET A 111 2.40 3.01 -1.11
N SER A 112 1.27 3.09 -0.39
CA SER A 112 0.12 2.20 -0.59
C SER A 112 -0.45 2.29 -2.00
N ALA A 113 -0.51 3.50 -2.59
CA ALA A 113 -0.97 3.70 -3.96
C ALA A 113 0.02 3.18 -5.01
N HIS A 114 1.33 3.25 -4.75
CA HIS A 114 2.36 2.73 -5.65
C HIS A 114 2.42 1.21 -5.61
N VAL A 115 2.30 0.58 -4.43
CA VAL A 115 2.44 -0.88 -4.28
C VAL A 115 1.20 -1.64 -4.74
N LEU A 116 0.00 -1.06 -4.58
CA LEU A 116 -1.27 -1.75 -4.87
C LEU A 116 -1.35 -2.30 -6.30
N PRO A 117 -1.03 -1.56 -7.38
CA PRO A 117 -1.05 -2.10 -8.74
C PRO A 117 -0.21 -3.38 -8.89
N TYR A 118 0.99 -3.41 -8.30
CA TYR A 118 1.89 -4.56 -8.37
C TYR A 118 1.33 -5.78 -7.61
N LEU A 119 0.69 -5.57 -6.46
CA LEU A 119 -0.01 -6.63 -5.75
C LEU A 119 -1.16 -7.21 -6.59
N LEU A 120 -1.94 -6.36 -7.25
CA LEU A 120 -3.04 -6.79 -8.11
C LEU A 120 -2.54 -7.59 -9.32
N GLN A 121 -1.45 -7.14 -9.96
CA GLN A 121 -0.80 -7.87 -11.06
C GLN A 121 -0.31 -9.27 -10.62
N MET A 122 0.21 -9.43 -9.39
CA MET A 122 0.57 -10.75 -8.87
C MET A 122 -0.64 -11.69 -8.76
N VAL A 123 -1.82 -11.17 -8.39
CA VAL A 123 -3.05 -11.97 -8.37
C VAL A 123 -3.43 -12.43 -9.77
N GLU A 124 -3.34 -11.54 -10.75
CA GLU A 124 -3.69 -11.84 -12.15
C GLU A 124 -2.80 -12.94 -12.74
N ARG A 125 -1.53 -12.99 -12.30
CA ARG A 125 -0.55 -14.00 -12.73
C ARG A 125 -0.50 -15.23 -11.83
N SER A 126 -1.41 -15.37 -10.86
CA SER A 126 -1.41 -16.49 -9.91
C SER A 126 -1.56 -17.87 -10.58
N SER A 127 -2.28 -17.95 -11.71
CA SER A 127 -2.43 -19.18 -12.48
C SER A 127 -1.16 -19.59 -13.24
N GLU A 128 -0.23 -18.67 -13.46
CA GLU A 128 1.04 -18.90 -14.16
C GLU A 128 2.08 -19.60 -13.27
N SER A 129 1.96 -19.49 -11.93
CA SER A 129 2.93 -20.08 -10.98
C SER A 129 2.27 -20.60 -9.72
N SER A 130 2.43 -21.91 -9.48
CA SER A 130 1.97 -22.56 -8.25
C SER A 130 2.61 -21.98 -6.98
N ALA A 131 3.87 -21.54 -7.05
CA ALA A 131 4.55 -20.92 -5.92
C ALA A 131 3.90 -19.58 -5.54
N VAL A 132 3.51 -18.77 -6.53
CA VAL A 132 2.78 -17.52 -6.32
C VAL A 132 1.40 -17.79 -5.75
N ALA A 133 0.65 -18.73 -6.34
CA ALA A 133 -0.67 -19.12 -5.83
C ALA A 133 -0.62 -19.57 -4.36
N GLN A 134 0.39 -20.36 -3.99
CA GLN A 134 0.59 -20.82 -2.60
C GLN A 134 0.94 -19.65 -1.67
N SER A 135 1.83 -18.75 -2.07
CA SER A 135 2.21 -17.57 -1.27
C SER A 135 1.01 -16.65 -1.04
N LEU A 136 0.22 -16.38 -2.08
CA LEU A 136 -1.01 -15.59 -1.99
C LEU A 136 -2.04 -16.23 -1.06
N SER A 137 -2.24 -17.55 -1.17
CA SER A 137 -3.18 -18.30 -0.34
C SER A 137 -2.76 -18.27 1.12
N ALA A 138 -1.48 -18.55 1.42
CA ALA A 138 -0.94 -18.53 2.77
C ALA A 138 -1.07 -17.13 3.42
N TRP A 139 -0.83 -16.07 2.66
CA TRP A 139 -1.04 -14.70 3.14
C TRP A 139 -2.52 -14.44 3.47
N ALA A 140 -3.45 -14.85 2.60
CA ALA A 140 -4.88 -14.65 2.81
C ALA A 140 -5.39 -15.42 4.02
N GLU A 141 -5.01 -16.70 4.15
CA GLU A 141 -5.39 -17.56 5.29
C GLU A 141 -4.90 -16.98 6.62
N GLY A 142 -3.70 -16.39 6.65
CA GLY A 142 -3.14 -15.78 7.86
C GLY A 142 -3.73 -14.42 8.24
N GLY A 143 -4.36 -13.70 7.30
CA GLY A 143 -4.71 -12.28 7.48
C GLY A 143 -6.18 -11.91 7.24
N ALA A 144 -6.96 -12.71 6.51
CA ALA A 144 -8.29 -12.32 6.05
C ALA A 144 -9.25 -11.98 7.20
N ALA A 145 -9.32 -12.82 8.23
CA ALA A 145 -10.21 -12.59 9.37
C ALA A 145 -9.89 -11.27 10.09
N GLN A 146 -8.61 -10.97 10.30
CA GLN A 146 -8.17 -9.73 10.94
C GLN A 146 -8.50 -8.50 10.08
N LEU A 147 -8.37 -8.60 8.76
CA LEU A 147 -8.70 -7.51 7.83
C LEU A 147 -10.21 -7.22 7.83
N VAL A 148 -11.05 -8.25 7.78
CA VAL A 148 -12.51 -8.11 7.83
C VAL A 148 -12.94 -7.47 9.15
N ASP A 149 -12.38 -7.94 10.27
CA ASP A 149 -12.62 -7.38 11.59
C ASP A 149 -12.16 -5.91 11.70
N SER A 150 -11.01 -5.57 11.11
CA SER A 150 -10.52 -4.19 11.06
C SER A 150 -11.40 -3.27 10.20
N LEU A 151 -12.01 -3.78 9.12
CA LEU A 151 -12.99 -3.04 8.33
C LEU A 151 -14.29 -2.81 9.11
N ALA A 152 -14.72 -3.75 9.95
CA ALA A 152 -15.87 -3.57 10.81
C ALA A 152 -15.63 -2.41 11.80
N VAL A 153 -14.42 -2.32 12.37
CA VAL A 153 -14.01 -1.19 13.23
C VAL A 153 -14.12 0.14 12.48
N CYS A 154 -13.77 0.21 11.19
CA CYS A 154 -13.96 1.44 10.41
C CYS A 154 -15.41 1.92 10.37
N LYS A 155 -16.39 1.00 10.39
CA LYS A 155 -17.82 1.34 10.38
C LYS A 155 -18.31 1.83 11.75
N GLU A 156 -17.66 1.38 12.82
CA GLU A 156 -17.93 1.87 14.18
C GLU A 156 -17.43 3.31 14.38
N ILE A 157 -16.53 3.78 13.52
CA ILE A 157 -16.15 5.19 13.45
C ILE A 157 -17.34 5.98 12.92
N GLN A 158 -18.24 6.35 13.82
CA GLN A 158 -19.35 7.21 13.47
C GLN A 158 -18.86 8.66 13.39
N PRO A 159 -18.95 9.29 12.21
CA PRO A 159 -18.81 10.72 12.14
C PRO A 159 -19.96 11.34 12.94
N ALA A 160 -19.63 12.21 13.87
CA ALA A 160 -20.67 12.94 14.59
C ALA A 160 -21.48 13.79 13.60
N GLU A 161 -22.80 13.93 13.82
CA GLU A 161 -23.70 14.76 13.00
C GLU A 161 -23.22 16.22 12.87
N THR A 162 -22.31 16.63 13.76
CA THR A 162 -21.56 17.88 13.71
C THR A 162 -20.06 17.61 13.80
N LEU A 163 -19.23 18.47 13.21
CA LEU A 163 -17.77 18.43 13.33
C LEU A 163 -17.34 18.55 14.81
N THR A 164 -17.19 17.42 15.49
CA THR A 164 -16.72 17.38 16.87
C THR A 164 -15.21 17.58 16.94
N ARG A 165 -14.73 18.08 18.08
CA ARG A 165 -13.29 18.23 18.34
C ARG A 165 -12.54 16.90 18.24
N SER A 166 -13.17 15.80 18.66
CA SER A 166 -12.61 14.44 18.56
C SER A 166 -12.50 13.98 17.10
N TRP A 167 -13.52 14.27 16.27
CA TRP A 167 -13.45 13.97 14.84
C TRP A 167 -12.32 14.75 14.15
N LEU A 168 -12.23 16.06 14.41
CA LEU A 168 -11.15 16.89 13.87
C LEU A 168 -9.76 16.40 14.33
N ALA A 169 -9.62 16.05 15.61
CA ALA A 169 -8.36 15.51 16.13
C ALA A 169 -7.96 14.22 15.40
N LEU A 170 -8.92 13.31 15.18
CA LEU A 170 -8.69 12.07 14.42
C LEU A 170 -8.31 12.35 12.96
N LEU A 171 -9.01 13.27 12.29
CA LEU A 171 -8.68 13.67 10.92
C LEU A 171 -7.30 14.32 10.80
N THR A 172 -6.76 14.91 11.87
CA THR A 172 -5.41 15.47 11.87
C THR A 172 -4.34 14.47 12.33
N ASP A 173 -4.71 13.30 12.85
CA ASP A 173 -3.74 12.30 13.32
C ASP A 173 -3.14 11.55 12.12
N PRO A 174 -1.84 11.71 11.81
CA PRO A 174 -1.22 11.01 10.69
C PRO A 174 -1.30 9.49 10.88
N ARG A 175 -1.28 8.97 12.11
CA ARG A 175 -1.33 7.53 12.39
C ARG A 175 -2.65 6.92 11.94
N PHE A 176 -3.74 7.68 12.01
CA PHE A 176 -5.05 7.25 11.51
C PHE A 176 -5.01 7.04 10.00
N HIS A 177 -4.52 8.02 9.25
CA HIS A 177 -4.38 7.92 7.79
C HIS A 177 -3.39 6.84 7.36
N CYS A 178 -2.31 6.66 8.13
CA CYS A 178 -1.35 5.56 7.92
C CYS A 178 -2.04 4.20 8.08
N ALA A 179 -2.74 3.98 9.20
CA ALA A 179 -3.41 2.71 9.47
C ALA A 179 -4.53 2.43 8.46
N LEU A 180 -5.30 3.46 8.11
CA LEU A 180 -6.40 3.35 7.17
C LEU A 180 -5.93 3.05 5.75
N SER A 181 -4.88 3.74 5.26
CA SER A 181 -4.32 3.45 3.92
C SER A 181 -3.77 2.02 3.83
N GLY A 182 -3.03 1.57 4.84
CA GLY A 182 -2.54 0.20 4.91
C GLY A 182 -3.67 -0.84 4.98
N LEU A 183 -4.76 -0.54 5.69
CA LEU A 183 -5.93 -1.42 5.77
C LEU A 183 -6.65 -1.52 4.42
N LEU A 184 -6.98 -0.38 3.79
CA LEU A 184 -7.74 -0.36 2.55
C LEU A 184 -6.98 -1.02 1.40
N THR A 185 -5.66 -0.80 1.30
CA THR A 185 -4.84 -1.47 0.29
C THR A 185 -4.82 -2.98 0.46
N ARG A 186 -4.64 -3.49 1.69
CA ARG A 186 -4.69 -4.94 1.95
C ARG A 186 -6.07 -5.52 1.71
N ALA A 187 -7.13 -4.80 2.05
CA ALA A 187 -8.49 -5.24 1.81
C ALA A 187 -8.87 -5.24 0.32
N ALA A 188 -8.44 -4.24 -0.45
CA ALA A 188 -8.61 -4.22 -1.91
C ALA A 188 -7.84 -5.38 -2.58
N PHE A 189 -6.63 -5.66 -2.10
CA PHE A 189 -5.84 -6.81 -2.54
C PHE A 189 -6.52 -8.14 -2.21
N LEU A 190 -7.01 -8.32 -0.97
CA LEU A 190 -7.79 -9.50 -0.58
C LEU A 190 -9.06 -9.65 -1.44
N LEU A 191 -9.78 -8.56 -1.69
CA LEU A 191 -10.97 -8.57 -2.53
C LEU A 191 -10.66 -9.08 -3.94
N ARG A 192 -9.57 -8.59 -4.56
CA ARG A 192 -9.14 -9.07 -5.88
C ARG A 192 -8.77 -10.55 -5.81
N LEU A 193 -8.03 -10.96 -4.78
CA LEU A 193 -7.60 -12.34 -4.61
C LEU A 193 -8.76 -13.33 -4.48
N VAL A 194 -9.76 -13.05 -3.63
CA VAL A 194 -10.92 -13.94 -3.43
C VAL A 194 -11.89 -13.91 -4.63
N LYS A 195 -11.88 -12.83 -5.44
CA LYS A 195 -12.60 -12.79 -6.72
C LYS A 195 -11.94 -13.66 -7.79
N THR A 196 -10.62 -13.75 -7.80
CA THR A 196 -9.85 -14.49 -8.81
C THR A 196 -9.66 -15.96 -8.45
N CYS A 197 -9.45 -16.27 -7.16
CA CYS A 197 -9.17 -17.61 -6.67
C CYS A 197 -10.38 -18.19 -5.93
N GLU A 198 -11.10 -19.11 -6.60
CA GLU A 198 -12.28 -19.80 -6.04
C GLU A 198 -12.00 -20.47 -4.70
N ASP A 199 -10.81 -21.07 -4.56
CA ASP A 199 -10.41 -21.82 -3.37
C ASP A 199 -10.38 -20.94 -2.11
N LEU A 200 -10.24 -19.62 -2.25
CA LEU A 200 -10.16 -18.68 -1.13
C LEU A 200 -11.52 -18.11 -0.71
N ARG A 201 -12.61 -18.44 -1.41
CA ARG A 201 -13.97 -17.96 -1.11
C ARG A 201 -14.50 -18.40 0.25
N HIS A 202 -13.92 -19.44 0.84
CA HIS A 202 -14.26 -19.87 2.20
C HIS A 202 -13.76 -18.89 3.27
N LEU A 203 -12.77 -18.04 2.96
CA LEU A 203 -12.21 -17.07 3.90
C LEU A 203 -13.13 -15.87 4.11
N CYS A 204 -13.77 -15.38 3.06
CA CYS A 204 -14.77 -14.33 3.12
C CYS A 204 -15.62 -14.29 1.84
N ASP A 205 -16.86 -13.80 1.95
CA ASP A 205 -17.71 -13.56 0.79
C ASP A 205 -17.22 -12.31 -0.01
N PRO A 206 -16.87 -12.45 -1.30
CA PRO A 206 -16.42 -11.34 -2.13
C PRO A 206 -17.43 -10.18 -2.22
N ALA A 207 -18.73 -10.50 -2.25
CA ALA A 207 -19.77 -9.49 -2.38
C ALA A 207 -19.88 -8.67 -1.09
N ALA A 208 -19.94 -9.34 0.06
CA ALA A 208 -19.93 -8.69 1.37
C ALA A 208 -18.66 -7.85 1.60
N LEU A 209 -17.48 -8.36 1.24
CA LEU A 209 -16.21 -7.61 1.36
C LEU A 209 -16.21 -6.36 0.48
N HIS A 210 -16.67 -6.48 -0.77
CA HIS A 210 -16.79 -5.36 -1.70
C HIS A 210 -17.74 -4.28 -1.16
N MET A 211 -18.94 -4.68 -0.72
CA MET A 211 -19.92 -3.77 -0.12
C MET A 211 -19.35 -3.08 1.13
N SER A 212 -18.65 -3.84 1.99
CA SER A 212 -18.03 -3.29 3.19
C SER A 212 -16.96 -2.25 2.86
N LEU A 213 -16.14 -2.47 1.83
CA LEU A 213 -15.14 -1.51 1.39
C LEU A 213 -15.77 -0.24 0.81
N GLN A 214 -16.78 -0.38 -0.04
CA GLN A 214 -17.50 0.76 -0.60
C GLN A 214 -18.16 1.61 0.48
N GLU A 215 -18.81 0.97 1.46
CA GLU A 215 -19.44 1.64 2.59
C GLU A 215 -18.41 2.42 3.42
N VAL A 216 -17.29 1.80 3.80
CA VAL A 216 -16.22 2.45 4.56
C VAL A 216 -15.64 3.64 3.78
N CYS A 217 -15.31 3.46 2.50
CA CYS A 217 -14.81 4.54 1.67
C CYS A 217 -15.83 5.69 1.56
N SER A 218 -17.11 5.38 1.35
CA SER A 218 -18.17 6.38 1.21
C SER A 218 -18.36 7.19 2.51
N VAL A 219 -18.52 6.50 3.64
CA VAL A 219 -18.71 7.14 4.95
C VAL A 219 -17.52 8.03 5.29
N LEU A 220 -16.29 7.53 5.15
CA LEU A 220 -15.10 8.31 5.51
C LEU A 220 -14.85 9.47 4.53
N SER A 221 -15.13 9.30 3.23
CA SER A 221 -14.96 10.37 2.22
C SER A 221 -15.88 11.55 2.48
N VAL A 222 -17.17 11.27 2.74
CA VAL A 222 -18.17 12.32 3.06
C VAL A 222 -17.77 13.10 4.31
N ASN A 223 -16.97 12.48 5.19
CA ASN A 223 -16.57 13.06 6.47
C ASN A 223 -15.13 13.58 6.49
N GLY A 224 -14.53 13.81 5.31
CA GLY A 224 -13.28 14.56 5.17
C GLY A 224 -12.01 13.73 5.06
N VAL A 225 -12.11 12.41 4.91
CA VAL A 225 -10.96 11.56 4.58
C VAL A 225 -10.74 11.56 3.07
N HIS A 226 -9.51 11.82 2.63
CA HIS A 226 -9.12 11.75 1.23
C HIS A 226 -8.44 10.41 0.93
N PHE A 227 -8.89 9.73 -0.12
CA PHE A 227 -8.32 8.46 -0.57
C PHE A 227 -7.52 8.63 -1.87
N PRO A 228 -6.35 7.98 -2.01
CA PRO A 228 -5.64 7.93 -3.28
C PRO A 228 -6.49 7.28 -4.38
N SER A 229 -6.39 7.78 -5.61
CA SER A 229 -7.17 7.31 -6.77
C SER A 229 -6.99 5.81 -7.04
N ALA A 230 -5.79 5.27 -6.84
CA ALA A 230 -5.50 3.86 -7.01
C ALA A 230 -6.34 2.98 -6.05
N VAL A 231 -6.56 3.42 -4.81
CA VAL A 231 -7.37 2.70 -3.83
C VAL A 231 -8.85 2.78 -4.20
N THR A 232 -9.33 3.97 -4.59
CA THR A 232 -10.74 4.13 -5.01
C THR A 232 -11.06 3.33 -6.28
N ALA A 233 -10.15 3.30 -7.26
CA ALA A 233 -10.28 2.53 -8.49
C ALA A 233 -10.30 1.01 -8.19
N ALA A 234 -9.38 0.53 -7.36
CA ALA A 234 -9.35 -0.88 -6.96
C ALA A 234 -10.60 -1.31 -6.20
N VAL A 235 -11.13 -0.45 -5.32
CA VAL A 235 -12.40 -0.68 -4.61
C VAL A 235 -13.58 -0.65 -5.57
N ALA A 236 -13.59 0.21 -6.58
CA ALA A 236 -14.61 0.23 -7.63
C ALA A 236 -14.54 -1.01 -8.57
N GLY A 237 -13.48 -1.81 -8.46
CA GLY A 237 -13.27 -2.99 -9.31
C GLY A 237 -12.66 -2.66 -10.66
N GLU A 238 -12.12 -1.45 -10.84
CA GLU A 238 -11.38 -1.07 -12.03
C GLU A 238 -10.08 -1.92 -12.12
N GLN A 239 -9.69 -2.29 -13.33
CA GLN A 239 -8.40 -2.95 -13.55
C GLN A 239 -7.27 -1.93 -13.40
N PRO A 240 -6.11 -2.33 -12.86
CA PRO A 240 -4.93 -1.47 -12.90
C PRO A 240 -4.61 -1.15 -14.37
N ILE A 241 -4.35 0.13 -14.65
CA ILE A 241 -3.85 0.61 -15.96
C ILE A 241 -2.38 0.23 -16.09
#